data_AF-A0A6L7CJP9-F1
#
_entry.id   AF-A0A6L7CJP9-F1
#
_cell.length_a   1.000
_cell.length_b   1.000
_cell.length_c   1.000
_cell.angle_alpha   90.00
_cell.angle_beta   90.00
_cell.angle_gamma   90.00
#
_symmetry.space_group_name_H-M   'P 1'
#
loop_
_entity.id
_entity.type
_entity.pdbx_description
1 polymer ?
#
loop_
_entity_poly.entity_id
_entity_poly.type
_entity_poly.pdbx_seq_one_letter_code
_entity_poly.pdbx_strand_id
1 'polypeptide(L)'
;MTEEQAIAQQLKNQVTEGKLIDSGFCVFALSKLAMALSSTLDSIPLSMQRQFPDLTPRHIDHLKTLIAKGANQCARAGDKLPELLDEYIRTTAE
;
A
#
# COMPACT_ATOMS: atom_id res chain seq x y z
N MET A 1 -19.96 -35.00 12.67
CA MET A 1 -18.87 -34.14 12.14
C MET A 1 -17.76 -34.19 13.16
N THR A 2 -16.51 -34.34 12.73
CA THR A 2 -15.37 -34.26 13.65
C THR A 2 -15.11 -32.81 14.02
N GLU A 3 -14.47 -32.57 15.17
CA GLU A 3 -14.15 -31.23 15.66
C GLU A 3 -13.31 -30.42 14.66
N GLU A 4 -12.35 -31.08 14.01
CA GLU A 4 -11.53 -30.49 12.94
C GLU A 4 -12.36 -30.03 11.73
N GLN A 5 -13.41 -30.77 11.35
CA GLN A 5 -14.31 -30.38 10.26
C GLN A 5 -15.14 -29.16 10.62
N ALA A 6 -15.54 -29.02 11.89
CA ALA A 6 -16.29 -27.87 12.37
C ALA A 6 -15.42 -26.59 12.34
N ILE A 7 -14.16 -26.69 12.80
CA ILE A 7 -13.19 -25.58 12.76
C ILE A 7 -12.92 -25.16 11.31
N ALA A 8 -12.66 -26.12 10.41
CA ALA A 8 -12.42 -25.82 9.01
C ALA A 8 -13.62 -25.13 8.34
N GLN A 9 -14.85 -25.53 8.68
CA GLN A 9 -16.05 -24.88 8.17
C GLN A 9 -16.23 -23.47 8.73
N GLN A 10 -15.94 -23.25 10.01
CA GLN A 10 -15.99 -21.92 10.62
C GLN A 10 -14.99 -20.95 9.97
N LEU A 11 -13.76 -21.39 9.71
CA LEU A 11 -12.76 -20.58 9.00
C LEU A 11 -13.23 -20.20 7.59
N LYS A 12 -13.83 -21.14 6.84
CA LYS A 12 -14.41 -20.86 5.53
C LYS A 12 -15.57 -19.87 5.58
N ASN A 13 -16.43 -19.98 6.60
CA ASN A 13 -17.52 -19.04 6.80
C ASN A 13 -16.97 -17.64 7.08
N GLN A 14 -15.92 -17.51 7.91
CA GLN A 14 -15.28 -16.22 8.17
C GLN A 14 -14.65 -15.59 6.93
N VAL A 15 -14.07 -16.40 6.02
CA VAL A 15 -13.61 -15.91 4.71
C VAL A 15 -14.78 -15.41 3.88
N THR A 16 -15.88 -16.17 3.82
CA THR A 16 -17.08 -15.83 3.05
C THR A 16 -17.77 -14.57 3.59
N GLU A 17 -17.74 -14.38 4.91
CA GLU A 17 -18.26 -13.19 5.61
C GLU A 17 -17.29 -11.99 5.55
N GLY A 18 -16.09 -12.13 4.99
CA GLY A 18 -15.08 -11.07 4.90
C GLY A 18 -14.39 -10.73 6.22
N LYS A 19 -14.51 -11.59 7.24
CA LYS A 19 -13.89 -11.43 8.56
C LYS A 19 -12.47 -12.00 8.62
N LEU A 20 -12.15 -12.95 7.74
CA LEU A 20 -10.82 -13.53 7.59
C LEU A 20 -10.34 -13.29 6.17
N ILE A 21 -9.24 -12.56 6.01
CA ILE A 21 -8.68 -12.20 4.70
C ILE A 21 -7.28 -12.79 4.59
N ASP A 22 -6.99 -13.33 3.41
CA ASP A 22 -5.66 -13.82 3.06
C ASP A 22 -4.64 -12.67 3.09
N SER A 23 -3.55 -12.83 3.85
CA SER A 23 -2.52 -11.80 3.97
C SER A 23 -1.81 -11.54 2.64
N GLY A 24 -1.69 -12.55 1.77
CA GLY A 24 -1.18 -12.41 0.40
C GLY A 24 -2.07 -11.51 -0.46
N PHE A 25 -3.39 -11.61 -0.33
CA PHE A 25 -4.33 -10.67 -0.96
C PHE A 25 -4.08 -9.24 -0.49
N CYS A 26 -3.88 -9.01 0.81
CA CYS A 26 -3.61 -7.68 1.35
C CYS A 26 -2.30 -7.08 0.78
N VAL A 27 -1.21 -7.88 0.71
CA VAL A 27 0.06 -7.46 0.09
C VAL A 27 -0.14 -7.10 -1.38
N PHE A 28 -0.87 -7.94 -2.11
CA PHE A 28 -1.20 -7.73 -3.53
C PHE A 28 -2.00 -6.43 -3.73
N ALA A 29 -3.07 -6.24 -2.97
CA ALA A 29 -3.95 -5.08 -3.07
C ALA A 29 -3.19 -3.77 -2.75
N LEU A 30 -2.40 -3.75 -1.67
CA LEU A 30 -1.58 -2.61 -1.30
C LEU A 30 -0.52 -2.30 -2.37
N SER A 31 0.15 -3.32 -2.91
CA SER A 31 1.11 -3.14 -4.01
C SER A 31 0.46 -2.52 -5.25
N LYS A 32 -0.75 -2.96 -5.60
CA LYS A 32 -1.52 -2.40 -6.73
C LYS A 32 -1.89 -0.94 -6.51
N LEU A 33 -2.42 -0.61 -5.34
CA LEU A 33 -2.77 0.76 -4.98
C LEU A 33 -1.54 1.66 -4.97
N ALA A 34 -0.42 1.16 -4.43
CA ALA A 34 0.78 1.94 -4.33
C ALA A 34 1.44 2.21 -5.69
N MET A 35 1.38 1.26 -6.63
CA MET A 35 1.80 1.52 -8.03
C MET A 35 0.95 2.61 -8.70
N ALA A 36 -0.37 2.60 -8.49
CA ALA A 36 -1.26 3.63 -9.03
C ALA A 36 -0.93 5.02 -8.45
N LEU A 37 -0.63 5.08 -7.15
CA LEU A 37 -0.17 6.30 -6.49
C LEU A 37 1.18 6.77 -7.04
N SER A 38 2.18 5.88 -7.18
CA SER A 38 3.49 6.22 -7.75
C SER A 38 3.37 6.83 -9.14
N SER A 39 2.55 6.24 -10.02
CA SER A 39 2.28 6.78 -11.36
C SER A 39 1.67 8.18 -11.32
N THR A 40 0.75 8.42 -10.38
CA THR A 40 0.15 9.74 -10.18
C THR A 40 1.19 10.76 -9.73
N LEU A 41 2.04 10.39 -8.76
CA LEU A 41 3.12 11.24 -8.26
C LEU A 41 4.11 11.62 -9.37
N ASP A 42 4.50 10.67 -10.22
CA ASP A 42 5.45 10.89 -11.32
C ASP A 42 4.95 11.91 -12.37
N SER A 43 3.63 12.14 -12.45
CA SER A 43 3.04 13.13 -13.36
C SER A 43 3.12 14.58 -12.85
N ILE A 44 3.35 14.76 -11.54
CA ILE A 44 3.30 16.07 -10.87
C ILE A 44 4.37 17.03 -11.37
N PRO A 45 5.66 16.65 -11.54
CA PRO A 45 6.70 17.59 -11.97
C PRO A 45 6.42 18.20 -13.35
N LEU A 46 5.92 17.40 -14.29
CA LEU A 46 5.57 17.87 -15.63
C LEU A 46 4.37 18.82 -15.60
N SER A 47 3.36 18.50 -14.79
CA SER A 47 2.17 19.34 -14.61
C SER A 47 2.55 20.69 -14.00
N MET A 48 3.41 20.70 -12.98
CA MET A 48 3.94 21.90 -12.36
C MET A 48 4.74 22.76 -13.34
N GLN A 49 5.60 22.14 -14.16
CA GLN A 49 6.37 22.86 -15.17
C GLN A 49 5.48 23.54 -16.23
N ARG A 50 4.39 22.88 -16.63
CA ARG A 50 3.42 23.43 -17.60
C ARG A 50 2.59 24.57 -17.00
N GLN A 51 2.19 24.44 -15.74
CA GLN A 51 1.33 25.41 -15.08
C GLN A 51 2.11 26.65 -14.60
N PHE A 52 3.38 26.49 -14.26
CA PHE A 52 4.24 27.55 -13.70
C PHE A 52 5.55 27.65 -14.50
N PRO A 53 5.52 28.26 -15.70
CA PRO A 53 6.69 28.35 -16.58
C PRO A 53 7.85 29.14 -15.98
N ASP A 54 7.58 30.00 -14.99
CA ASP A 54 8.60 30.79 -14.28
C ASP A 54 9.42 29.97 -13.27
N LEU A 55 9.03 28.72 -12.98
CA LEU A 55 9.82 27.84 -12.13
C LEU A 55 11.16 27.53 -12.79
N THR A 56 12.24 27.85 -12.07
CA THR A 56 13.58 27.52 -12.54
C THR A 56 13.76 26.00 -12.70
N PRO A 57 14.61 25.55 -13.65
CA PRO A 57 14.91 24.12 -13.80
C PRO A 57 15.37 23.47 -12.48
N ARG A 58 16.12 24.20 -11.65
CA ARG A 58 16.59 23.74 -10.34
C ARG A 58 15.44 23.42 -9.37
N HIS A 59 14.36 24.21 -9.38
CA HIS A 59 13.18 23.92 -8.57
C HIS A 59 12.47 22.65 -9.05
N ILE A 60 12.33 22.48 -10.36
CA ILE A 60 11.72 21.29 -10.96
C ILE A 60 12.54 20.03 -10.66
N ASP A 61 13.87 20.10 -10.72
CA ASP A 61 14.74 18.95 -10.42
C ASP A 61 14.70 18.56 -8.94
N HIS A 62 14.63 19.55 -8.04
CA HIS A 62 14.40 19.28 -6.62
C HIS A 62 13.04 18.59 -6.40
N LEU A 63 11.98 19.09 -7.04
CA LEU A 63 10.64 18.49 -6.98
C LEU A 63 10.65 17.04 -7.48
N LYS A 64 11.26 16.78 -8.65
CA LYS A 64 11.41 15.41 -9.19
C LYS A 64 12.10 14.48 -8.19
N THR A 65 13.13 14.96 -7.50
CA THR A 65 13.84 14.18 -6.48
C THR A 65 12.93 13.80 -5.31
N LEU A 66 12.11 14.73 -4.82
CA LEU A 66 11.16 14.47 -3.74
C LEU A 66 10.06 13.50 -4.17
N ILE A 67 9.51 13.70 -5.38
CA ILE A 67 8.50 12.82 -5.97
C ILE A 67 9.03 11.40 -6.13
N ALA A 68 10.24 11.23 -6.69
CA ALA A 68 10.85 9.92 -6.85
C ALA A 68 11.07 9.20 -5.51
N LYS A 69 11.46 9.93 -4.45
CA LYS A 69 11.55 9.37 -3.09
C LYS A 69 10.19 8.88 -2.59
N GLY A 70 9.14 9.67 -2.76
CA GLY A 70 7.77 9.30 -2.36
C GLY A 70 7.24 8.11 -3.17
N ALA A 71 7.37 8.13 -4.49
CA ALA A 71 6.94 7.06 -5.39
C ALA A 71 7.63 5.72 -5.06
N ASN A 72 8.93 5.76 -4.73
CA ASN A 72 9.67 4.56 -4.31
C ASN A 72 9.22 4.03 -2.94
N GLN A 73 8.83 4.92 -2.01
CA GLN A 73 8.26 4.50 -0.73
C GLN A 73 6.90 3.83 -0.91
N CYS A 74 6.03 4.40 -1.78
CA CYS A 74 4.77 3.78 -2.14
C CYS A 74 5.00 2.39 -2.73
N ALA A 75 5.92 2.23 -3.69
CA ALA A 75 6.20 0.94 -4.32
C ALA A 75 6.54 -0.20 -3.34
N ARG A 76 7.00 0.13 -2.11
CA ARG A 76 7.36 -0.81 -1.04
C ARG A 76 6.32 -0.90 0.07
N ALA A 77 5.13 -0.35 -0.11
CA ALA A 77 4.10 -0.34 0.92
C ALA A 77 3.63 -1.75 1.30
N GLY A 78 3.53 -2.66 0.31
CA GLY A 78 3.16 -4.05 0.54
C GLY A 78 4.18 -4.83 1.37
N ASP A 79 5.48 -4.52 1.21
CA ASP A 79 6.57 -5.20 1.92
C ASP A 79 6.51 -4.97 3.44
N LYS A 80 5.96 -3.84 3.88
CA LYS A 80 5.84 -3.48 5.30
C LYS A 80 4.60 -4.06 5.98
N LEU A 81 3.70 -4.69 5.23
CA LEU A 81 2.43 -5.16 5.77
C LEU A 81 2.61 -6.20 6.90
N PRO A 82 3.56 -7.17 6.84
CA PRO A 82 3.78 -8.10 7.95
C PRO A 82 4.16 -7.39 9.25
N GLU A 83 5.09 -6.44 9.19
CA GLU A 83 5.53 -5.66 10.36
C GLU A 83 4.37 -4.86 10.97
N LEU A 84 3.55 -4.23 10.13
CA LEU A 84 2.37 -3.47 10.56
C LEU A 84 1.30 -4.38 11.20
N LEU A 85 1.11 -5.58 10.67
CA LEU A 85 0.20 -6.57 11.24
C LEU A 85 0.67 -7.02 12.62
N ASP A 86 1.96 -7.32 12.77
CA ASP A 86 2.55 -7.71 14.05
C ASP A 86 2.41 -6.59 15.10
N GLU A 87 2.64 -5.34 14.69
CA GLU A 87 2.43 -4.17 15.54
C GLU A 87 0.95 -4.01 15.96
N TYR A 88 0.02 -4.18 15.03
CA TYR A 88 -1.42 -4.11 15.32
C TYR A 88 -1.85 -5.19 16.31
N ILE A 89 -1.40 -6.44 16.12
CA ILE A 89 -1.71 -7.54 17.04
C ILE A 89 -1.16 -7.24 18.43
N ARG A 90 0.08 -6.77 18.54
CA ARG A 90 0.69 -6.42 19.83
C ARG A 90 -0.07 -5.32 20.56
N THR A 91 -0.48 -4.28 19.84
CA THR A 91 -1.17 -3.11 20.42
C THR A 91 -2.64 -3.35 20.75
N THR A 92 -3.28 -4.34 20.15
CA THR A 92 -4.69 -4.68 20.41
C THR A 92 -4.88 -5.88 21.35
N ALA A 93 -3.79 -6.59 21.67
CA ALA A 93 -3.78 -7.68 22.65
C ALA A 93 -3.49 -7.22 24.10
N GLU A 94 -3.14 -5.94 24.31
CA GLU A 94 -3.09 -5.27 25.62
C GLU A 94 -4.45 -4.67 26.01
#